data_AF-A0A067E9X4-F1
#
_entry.id   AF-A0A067E9X4-F1
#
_cell.length_a   1.000
_cell.length_b   1.000
_cell.length_c   1.000
_cell.angle_alpha   90.00
_cell.angle_beta   90.00
_cell.angle_gamma   90.00
#
_symmetry.space_group_name_H-M   'P 1'
#
loop_
_entity.id
_entity.type
_entity.pdbx_description
1 polymer ?
#
loop_
_entity_poly.entity_id
_entity_poly.type
_entity_poly.pdbx_seq_one_letter_code
_entity_poly.pdbx_strand_id
1 'polypeptide(L)'
;MAVSPNGNFVACFTHDGRLVVNNTNFSSPVIDESCESALPPEQIAWCGMDSVLLYWNDMLVMVAPQAEPVQYFYDEPLVLIPECDGVRILSNSSMEFLQRVPASTEQIFAIGSTSPAALLYDALDHFDRRSAKADENLRLIRASLPKAVEACIDAAGHEFDISRQRTLLRAASYGQAFCSNFQRDRIQEMCKTLRVLNAARDPEIGIPLSIQQYKSLTASVLIGRLINANCHLLALRISEYLGMNQEVVIMHWACSKITASLAIPDVTLLEILLDKLKLCKGISYAAVAAHADKSGRRKLAAMLVEHEPRSSKQVPLLLSIGEEDTALVKATESGDTDLVYLVIFHIWQKRPALEFFGMIQTRPLACDLFTVYARCYKHEFLKDFFLSTGQLQEVAFLLWKESWELGKNPMASNGSALHGPRIKRIEKAHSLFSETKEHTFESKAAEEHAKLLRIQHELEVSTKQAIFVDSSISDTIRTCIVLGNHRAAMKVKTEFKVSEKRWYWLKVFALATKRDWDALERFSKEKRPPIGYRPFVEACVDADEKGEALKYIPKLVDPRERAEAYARIGMAKEAADAASQAKDGELLGRLKLTFAQNAAASSIFDTLRDRLSFQGVS
;
A
#
# COMPACT_ATOMS: atom_id res chain seq x y z
N MET A 1 31.03 -30.40 -36.08
CA MET A 1 29.68 -30.09 -36.60
C MET A 1 29.20 -28.79 -35.97
N ALA A 2 28.50 -27.93 -36.72
CA ALA A 2 28.00 -26.65 -36.24
C ALA A 2 26.62 -26.34 -36.84
N VAL A 3 25.68 -25.83 -36.03
CA VAL A 3 24.33 -25.47 -36.47
C VAL A 3 24.29 -23.98 -36.83
N SER A 4 23.62 -23.63 -37.92
CA SER A 4 23.43 -22.25 -38.38
C SER A 4 22.65 -21.42 -37.35
N PRO A 5 22.81 -20.08 -37.31
CA PRO A 5 22.16 -19.23 -36.30
C PRO A 5 20.63 -19.28 -36.28
N ASN A 6 19.98 -19.57 -37.41
CA ASN A 6 18.51 -19.73 -37.50
C ASN A 6 18.05 -21.18 -37.29
N GLY A 7 18.97 -22.11 -37.10
CA GLY A 7 18.66 -23.53 -36.93
C GLY A 7 18.22 -24.25 -38.19
N ASN A 8 18.33 -23.67 -39.40
CA ASN A 8 17.83 -24.30 -40.63
C ASN A 8 18.85 -25.24 -41.29
N PHE A 9 20.14 -24.96 -41.10
CA PHE A 9 21.25 -25.70 -41.67
C PHE A 9 22.21 -26.25 -40.61
N VAL A 10 22.86 -27.36 -40.94
CA VAL A 10 23.88 -28.02 -40.12
C VAL A 10 25.11 -28.29 -40.99
N ALA A 11 26.26 -27.76 -40.56
CA ALA A 11 27.56 -27.98 -41.18
C ALA A 11 28.29 -29.14 -40.49
N CYS A 12 28.65 -30.15 -41.26
CA CYS A 12 29.34 -31.35 -40.81
C CYS A 12 30.65 -31.52 -41.56
N PHE A 13 31.74 -31.76 -40.83
CA PHE A 13 32.99 -32.23 -41.43
C PHE A 13 33.02 -33.75 -41.37
N THR A 14 33.18 -34.40 -42.53
CA THR A 14 33.12 -35.85 -42.67
C THR A 14 34.52 -36.47 -42.59
N HIS A 15 34.58 -37.77 -42.26
CA HIS A 15 35.84 -38.50 -42.08
C HIS A 15 36.68 -38.64 -43.36
N ASP A 16 36.06 -38.49 -44.53
CA ASP A 16 36.70 -38.47 -45.85
C ASP A 16 37.20 -37.06 -46.25
N GLY A 17 37.22 -36.11 -45.31
CA GLY A 17 37.78 -34.78 -45.51
C GLY A 17 36.87 -33.82 -46.26
N ARG A 18 35.54 -33.94 -46.15
CA ARG A 18 34.58 -33.05 -46.81
C ARG A 18 33.81 -32.19 -45.84
N LEU A 19 33.48 -30.98 -46.26
CA LEU A 19 32.46 -30.16 -45.62
C LEU A 19 31.12 -30.43 -46.30
N VAL A 20 30.18 -30.98 -45.53
CA VAL A 20 28.79 -31.18 -45.97
C VAL A 20 27.87 -30.28 -45.15
N VAL A 21 27.15 -29.37 -45.81
CA VAL A 21 26.11 -28.55 -45.19
C VAL A 21 24.75 -29.08 -45.64
N ASN A 22 23.95 -29.53 -44.69
CA ASN A 22 22.60 -30.04 -44.94
C ASN A 22 21.54 -29.12 -44.33
N ASN A 23 20.30 -29.21 -44.83
CA ASN A 23 19.16 -28.77 -44.04
C ASN A 23 19.00 -29.67 -42.79
N THR A 24 18.26 -29.20 -41.79
CA THR A 24 17.98 -30.00 -40.57
C THR A 24 17.30 -31.34 -40.84
N ASN A 25 16.65 -31.50 -42.00
CA ASN A 25 15.97 -32.72 -42.39
C ASN A 25 16.89 -33.69 -43.17
N PHE A 26 18.15 -33.33 -43.38
CA PHE A 26 19.17 -34.10 -44.11
C PHE A 26 18.72 -34.63 -45.48
N SER A 27 17.80 -33.92 -46.15
CA SER A 27 17.19 -34.41 -47.39
C SER A 27 18.11 -34.26 -48.60
N SER A 28 18.93 -33.19 -48.62
CA SER A 28 19.89 -32.91 -49.69
C SER A 28 20.99 -31.95 -49.20
N PRO A 29 22.26 -32.19 -49.54
CA PRO A 29 23.34 -31.27 -49.20
C PRO A 29 23.23 -29.98 -50.02
N VAL A 30 23.34 -28.84 -49.34
CA VAL A 30 23.41 -27.49 -49.91
C VAL A 30 24.85 -27.17 -50.31
N ILE A 31 25.81 -27.69 -49.56
CA ILE A 31 27.25 -27.62 -49.83
C ILE A 31 27.80 -29.04 -49.64
N ASP A 32 28.61 -29.51 -50.58
CA ASP A 32 29.40 -30.74 -50.50
C ASP A 32 30.75 -30.44 -51.14
N GLU A 33 31.71 -29.99 -50.32
CA GLU A 33 33.01 -29.49 -50.76
C GLU A 33 34.13 -30.35 -50.18
N SER A 34 35.05 -30.79 -51.05
CA SER A 34 36.22 -31.57 -50.62
C SER A 34 37.29 -30.64 -50.08
N CYS A 35 37.68 -30.83 -48.82
CA CYS A 35 38.81 -30.12 -48.23
C CYS A 35 40.14 -30.82 -48.56
N GLU A 36 41.24 -30.08 -48.51
CA GLU A 36 42.59 -30.59 -48.85
C GLU A 36 43.17 -31.52 -47.77
N SER A 37 42.52 -31.64 -46.61
CA SER A 37 42.96 -32.45 -45.48
C SER A 37 41.81 -33.31 -44.94
N ALA A 38 42.13 -34.56 -44.57
CA ALA A 38 41.21 -35.44 -43.85
C ALA A 38 41.25 -35.21 -42.31
N LEU A 39 42.18 -34.38 -41.82
CA LEU A 39 42.21 -34.02 -40.40
C LEU A 39 41.02 -33.12 -40.08
N PRO A 40 40.29 -33.36 -38.97
CA PRO A 40 39.17 -32.51 -38.60
C PRO A 40 39.64 -31.09 -38.26
N PRO A 41 38.88 -30.05 -38.63
CA PRO A 41 39.16 -28.68 -38.23
C PRO A 41 39.06 -28.55 -36.71
N GLU A 42 39.90 -27.67 -36.14
CA GLU A 42 39.85 -27.30 -34.73
C GLU A 42 38.54 -26.60 -34.38
N GLN A 43 38.05 -25.75 -35.29
CA GLN A 43 36.77 -25.07 -35.15
C GLN A 43 35.98 -25.04 -36.45
N ILE A 44 34.66 -25.19 -36.32
CA ILE A 44 33.70 -24.97 -37.40
C ILE A 44 32.75 -23.87 -36.92
N ALA A 45 32.73 -22.74 -37.61
CA ALA A 45 31.92 -21.58 -37.23
C ALA A 45 31.10 -21.06 -38.41
N TRP A 46 29.87 -20.62 -38.16
CA TRP A 46 29.05 -19.98 -39.18
C TRP A 46 29.41 -18.50 -39.30
N CYS A 47 29.65 -18.04 -40.52
CA CYS A 47 29.83 -16.63 -40.87
C CYS A 47 28.54 -16.09 -41.47
N GLY A 48 27.77 -15.40 -40.64
CA GLY A 48 26.39 -15.02 -40.96
C GLY A 48 25.50 -16.25 -41.18
N MET A 49 24.65 -16.20 -42.21
CA MET A 49 23.65 -17.23 -42.49
C MET A 49 24.05 -18.20 -43.61
N ASP A 50 25.00 -17.80 -44.45
CA ASP A 50 25.19 -18.38 -45.77
C ASP A 50 26.58 -19.00 -45.97
N SER A 51 27.47 -18.92 -44.99
CA SER A 51 28.84 -19.40 -45.15
C SER A 51 29.41 -20.02 -43.88
N VAL A 52 30.35 -20.94 -44.05
CA VAL A 52 30.97 -21.72 -42.98
C VAL A 52 32.48 -21.51 -43.01
N LEU A 53 33.06 -21.24 -41.85
CA LEU A 53 34.48 -21.19 -41.61
C LEU A 53 34.96 -22.51 -41.02
N LEU A 54 36.08 -22.99 -41.54
CA LEU A 54 36.81 -24.16 -41.08
C LEU A 54 38.22 -23.70 -40.72
N TYR A 55 38.65 -23.95 -39.49
CA TYR A 55 39.96 -23.53 -39.01
C TYR A 55 40.84 -24.72 -38.66
N TRP A 56 42.07 -24.72 -39.17
CA TRP A 56 43.14 -25.67 -38.85
C TRP A 56 44.41 -24.88 -38.57
N ASN A 57 44.94 -24.91 -37.34
CA ASN A 57 46.26 -24.39 -36.94
C ASN A 57 46.65 -22.98 -37.49
N ASP A 58 47.10 -22.85 -38.74
CA ASP A 58 47.48 -21.62 -39.43
C ASP A 58 46.58 -21.22 -40.61
N MET A 59 45.59 -22.04 -40.97
CA MET A 59 44.73 -21.88 -42.14
C MET A 59 43.25 -21.77 -41.74
N LEU A 60 42.60 -20.70 -42.20
CA LEU A 60 41.16 -20.48 -42.09
C LEU A 60 40.53 -20.51 -43.49
N VAL A 61 39.58 -21.42 -43.71
CA VAL A 61 38.90 -21.60 -44.99
C VAL A 61 37.43 -21.21 -44.86
N MET A 62 36.98 -20.28 -45.71
CA MET A 62 35.59 -19.88 -45.83
C MET A 62 34.94 -20.56 -47.03
N VAL A 63 33.86 -21.29 -46.78
CA VAL A 63 33.08 -22.00 -47.80
C VAL A 63 31.67 -21.44 -47.83
N ALA A 64 31.19 -21.10 -49.03
CA ALA A 64 29.84 -20.60 -49.27
C ALA A 64 29.21 -21.36 -50.45
N PRO A 65 27.86 -21.44 -50.55
CA PRO A 65 27.20 -22.10 -51.66
C PRO A 65 27.57 -21.43 -52.97
N GLN A 66 27.94 -22.23 -53.97
CA GLN A 66 28.18 -21.78 -55.35
C GLN A 66 29.32 -20.75 -55.50
N ALA A 67 30.24 -20.68 -54.53
CA ALA A 67 31.42 -19.83 -54.56
C ALA A 67 32.68 -20.65 -54.32
N GLU A 68 33.80 -20.25 -54.92
CA GLU A 68 35.10 -20.88 -54.63
C GLU A 68 35.51 -20.63 -53.17
N PRO A 69 36.09 -21.63 -52.47
CA PRO A 69 36.58 -21.45 -51.11
C PRO A 69 37.65 -20.36 -51.02
N VAL A 70 37.55 -19.51 -50.01
CA VAL A 70 38.53 -18.44 -49.74
C VAL A 70 39.41 -18.85 -48.56
N GLN A 71 40.72 -18.79 -48.74
CA GLN A 71 41.71 -19.16 -47.73
C GLN A 71 42.38 -17.93 -47.11
N TYR A 72 42.51 -17.92 -45.79
CA TYR A 72 43.24 -16.93 -45.01
C TYR A 72 44.31 -17.64 -44.18
N PHE A 73 45.51 -17.05 -44.12
CA PHE A 73 46.64 -17.61 -43.40
C PHE A 73 47.01 -16.71 -42.23
N TYR A 74 47.23 -17.32 -41.06
CA TYR A 74 47.52 -16.62 -39.81
C TYR A 74 48.73 -17.24 -39.11
N ASP A 75 49.62 -16.38 -38.59
CA ASP A 75 50.83 -16.80 -37.87
C ASP A 75 50.57 -17.09 -36.37
N GLU A 76 49.35 -16.82 -35.88
CA GLU A 76 48.95 -16.99 -34.48
C GLU A 76 47.73 -17.91 -34.36
N PRO A 77 47.60 -18.66 -33.25
CA PRO A 77 46.39 -19.43 -32.96
C PRO A 77 45.14 -18.54 -32.86
N LEU A 78 44.03 -19.02 -33.42
CA LEU A 78 42.79 -18.27 -33.54
C LEU A 78 41.66 -18.87 -32.71
N VAL A 79 40.75 -18.00 -32.26
CA VAL A 79 39.44 -18.37 -31.74
C VAL A 79 38.36 -17.68 -32.56
N LEU A 80 37.45 -18.48 -33.12
CA LEU A 80 36.32 -18.01 -33.92
C LEU A 80 35.09 -17.84 -33.02
N ILE A 81 34.53 -16.64 -33.01
CA ILE A 81 33.28 -16.33 -32.30
C ILE A 81 32.22 -15.98 -33.34
N PRO A 82 31.23 -16.86 -33.59
CA PRO A 82 30.17 -16.59 -34.54
C PRO A 82 29.24 -15.48 -34.02
N GLU A 83 28.93 -14.53 -34.88
CA GLU A 83 28.00 -13.41 -34.66
C GLU A 83 26.84 -13.48 -35.67
N CYS A 84 25.82 -12.63 -35.52
CA CYS A 84 24.62 -12.70 -36.37
C CYS A 84 24.86 -12.40 -37.85
N ASP A 85 25.97 -11.76 -38.18
CA ASP A 85 26.30 -11.19 -39.49
C ASP A 85 27.73 -11.47 -39.94
N GLY A 86 28.49 -12.24 -39.16
CA GLY A 86 29.89 -12.55 -39.45
C GLY A 86 30.53 -13.37 -38.34
N VAL A 87 31.86 -13.39 -38.29
CA VAL A 87 32.65 -14.05 -37.24
C VAL A 87 33.70 -13.07 -36.72
N ARG A 88 33.83 -12.96 -35.40
CA ARG A 88 35.01 -12.34 -34.80
C ARG A 88 36.13 -13.35 -34.73
N ILE A 89 37.28 -12.99 -35.29
CA ILE A 89 38.50 -13.77 -35.26
C ILE A 89 39.39 -13.15 -34.19
N LEU A 90 39.65 -13.89 -33.13
CA LEU A 90 40.52 -13.44 -32.05
C LEU A 90 41.86 -14.14 -32.15
N SER A 91 42.93 -13.35 -32.23
CA SER A 91 44.31 -13.82 -32.06
C SER A 91 44.88 -13.31 -30.73
N ASN A 92 46.16 -13.58 -30.45
CA ASN A 92 46.82 -13.06 -29.25
C ASN A 92 47.07 -11.55 -29.34
N SER A 93 47.18 -11.02 -30.56
CA SER A 93 47.53 -9.61 -30.83
C SER A 93 46.39 -8.79 -31.44
N SER A 94 45.36 -9.41 -32.02
CA SER A 94 44.34 -8.70 -32.79
C SER A 94 42.93 -9.28 -32.64
N MET A 95 41.94 -8.45 -32.96
CA MET A 95 40.56 -8.86 -33.15
C MET A 95 40.09 -8.36 -34.51
N GLU A 96 39.76 -9.29 -35.39
CA GLU A 96 39.24 -9.02 -36.73
C GLU A 96 37.76 -9.39 -36.82
N PHE A 97 37.03 -8.76 -37.73
CA PHE A 97 35.65 -9.10 -38.03
C PHE A 97 35.51 -9.49 -39.50
N LEU A 98 35.26 -10.78 -39.73
CA LEU A 98 35.04 -11.33 -41.06
C LEU A 98 33.54 -11.42 -41.33
N GLN A 99 33.07 -10.78 -42.39
CA GLN A 99 31.68 -10.83 -42.84
C GLN A 99 31.62 -10.90 -44.36
N ARG A 100 30.51 -11.42 -44.88
CA ARG A 100 30.17 -11.24 -46.29
C ARG A 100 29.98 -9.76 -46.59
N VAL A 101 30.56 -9.27 -47.69
CA VAL A 101 30.36 -7.89 -48.13
C VAL A 101 28.86 -7.63 -48.36
N PRO A 102 28.27 -6.62 -47.71
CA PRO A 102 26.85 -6.32 -47.87
C PRO A 102 26.51 -5.92 -49.31
N ALA A 103 25.36 -6.36 -49.80
CA ALA A 103 24.95 -6.16 -51.20
C ALA A 103 24.86 -4.68 -51.61
N SER A 104 24.49 -3.79 -50.68
CA SER A 104 24.45 -2.35 -50.92
C SER A 104 25.84 -1.75 -51.11
N THR A 105 26.81 -2.17 -50.29
CA THR A 105 28.23 -1.79 -50.42
C THR A 105 28.81 -2.33 -51.73
N GLU A 106 28.56 -3.60 -52.06
CA GLU A 106 29.00 -4.22 -53.30
C GLU A 106 28.43 -3.48 -54.52
N GLN A 107 27.13 -3.17 -54.53
CA GLN A 107 26.50 -2.43 -55.63
C GLN A 107 27.16 -1.07 -55.89
N ILE A 108 27.71 -0.41 -54.87
CA ILE A 108 28.32 0.91 -55.00
C ILE A 108 29.80 0.80 -55.39
N PHE A 109 30.55 -0.10 -54.75
CA PHE A 109 32.02 -0.12 -54.85
C PHE A 109 32.58 -1.26 -55.70
N ALA A 110 31.75 -2.17 -56.22
CA ALA A 110 32.22 -3.18 -57.17
C ALA A 110 32.87 -2.53 -58.40
N ILE A 111 33.99 -3.09 -58.84
CA ILE A 111 34.79 -2.54 -59.95
C ILE A 111 33.93 -2.53 -61.21
N GLY A 112 33.76 -1.34 -61.81
CA GLY A 112 32.95 -1.17 -63.01
C GLY A 112 31.44 -1.26 -62.77
N SER A 113 30.98 -1.13 -61.52
CA SER A 113 29.55 -1.13 -61.22
C SER A 113 28.83 0.01 -61.93
N THR A 114 27.80 -0.34 -62.70
CA THR A 114 26.86 0.60 -63.31
C THR A 114 25.52 0.60 -62.59
N SER A 115 25.49 0.17 -61.32
CA SER A 115 24.25 0.14 -60.54
C SER A 115 23.73 1.57 -60.31
N PRO A 116 22.42 1.76 -60.08
CA PRO A 116 21.89 3.08 -59.77
C PRO A 116 22.54 3.74 -58.55
N ALA A 117 22.97 2.95 -57.56
CA ALA A 117 23.62 3.44 -56.35
C ALA A 117 25.08 3.88 -56.63
N ALA A 118 25.83 3.13 -57.45
CA ALA A 118 27.15 3.53 -57.91
C ALA A 118 27.10 4.82 -58.74
N LEU A 119 26.17 4.91 -59.69
CA LEU A 119 25.98 6.11 -60.51
C LEU A 119 25.58 7.34 -59.67
N LEU A 120 24.80 7.16 -58.61
CA LEU A 120 24.47 8.23 -57.66
C LEU A 120 25.70 8.68 -56.87
N TYR A 121 26.52 7.73 -56.41
CA TYR A 121 27.77 8.02 -55.72
C TYR A 121 28.76 8.78 -56.62
N ASP A 122 28.91 8.36 -57.88
CA ASP A 122 29.73 9.04 -58.88
C ASP A 122 29.16 10.42 -59.26
N ALA A 123 27.83 10.56 -59.32
CA ALA A 123 27.18 11.83 -59.56
C ALA A 123 27.53 12.87 -58.48
N LEU A 124 27.69 12.44 -57.22
CA LEU A 124 28.16 13.32 -56.15
C LEU A 124 29.61 13.78 -56.39
N ASP A 125 30.53 12.89 -56.78
CA ASP A 125 31.92 13.27 -57.08
C ASP A 125 31.98 14.24 -58.28
N HIS A 126 31.21 13.98 -59.33
CA HIS A 126 31.09 14.90 -60.46
C HIS A 126 30.47 16.24 -60.06
N PHE A 127 29.51 16.25 -59.14
CA PHE A 127 28.92 17.47 -58.59
C PHE A 127 29.95 18.29 -57.80
N ASP A 128 30.71 17.64 -56.92
CA ASP A 128 31.79 18.29 -56.14
C ASP A 128 32.87 18.89 -57.08
N ARG A 129 33.12 18.25 -58.24
CA ARG A 129 34.00 18.76 -59.31
C ARG A 129 33.36 19.76 -60.27
N ARG A 130 32.09 20.13 -60.06
CA ARG A 130 31.30 21.04 -60.92
C ARG A 130 31.20 20.59 -62.38
N SER A 131 31.12 19.27 -62.61
CA SER A 131 30.98 18.66 -63.93
C SER A 131 29.51 18.50 -64.32
N ALA A 132 29.17 18.79 -65.58
CA ALA A 132 27.83 18.57 -66.13
C ALA A 132 27.41 17.08 -66.12
N LYS A 133 28.38 16.16 -66.07
CA LYS A 133 28.15 14.71 -65.97
C LYS A 133 27.34 14.30 -64.73
N ALA A 134 27.32 15.14 -63.69
CA ALA A 134 26.49 14.89 -62.51
C ALA A 134 24.99 14.84 -62.86
N ASP A 135 24.51 15.73 -63.72
CA ASP A 135 23.11 15.75 -64.17
C ASP A 135 22.81 14.60 -65.14
N GLU A 136 23.77 14.26 -66.02
CA GLU A 136 23.66 13.10 -66.91
C GLU A 136 23.44 11.80 -66.11
N ASN A 137 24.28 11.53 -65.11
CA ASN A 137 24.16 10.36 -64.25
C ASN A 137 22.84 10.34 -63.48
N LEU A 138 22.38 11.48 -62.96
CA LEU A 138 21.09 11.57 -62.28
C LEU A 138 19.90 11.28 -63.20
N ARG A 139 19.93 11.78 -64.44
CA ARG A 139 18.87 11.51 -65.44
C ARG A 139 18.79 10.04 -65.79
N LEU A 140 19.93 9.35 -65.92
CA LEU A 140 19.99 7.91 -66.20
C LEU A 140 19.29 7.08 -65.12
N ILE A 141 19.38 7.50 -63.86
CA ILE A 141 18.85 6.75 -62.71
C ILE A 141 17.51 7.29 -62.18
N ARG A 142 16.88 8.26 -62.84
CA ARG A 142 15.70 8.98 -62.32
C ARG A 142 14.56 8.05 -61.85
N ALA A 143 14.32 6.94 -62.56
CA ALA A 143 13.27 5.98 -62.20
C ALA A 143 13.61 5.13 -60.96
N SER A 144 14.90 4.87 -60.72
CA SER A 144 15.41 4.04 -59.61
C SER A 144 16.06 4.85 -58.49
N LEU A 145 16.04 6.18 -58.58
CA LEU A 145 16.71 7.09 -57.66
C LEU A 145 16.32 6.87 -56.18
N PRO A 146 15.03 6.65 -55.81
CA PRO A 146 14.70 6.33 -54.42
C PRO A 146 15.40 5.07 -53.89
N LYS A 147 15.56 4.04 -54.73
CA LYS A 147 16.29 2.81 -54.37
C LYS A 147 17.79 3.04 -54.27
N ALA A 148 18.35 3.88 -55.15
CA ALA A 148 19.76 4.28 -55.10
C ALA A 148 20.08 5.05 -53.80
N VAL A 149 19.22 6.00 -53.43
CA VAL A 149 19.34 6.75 -52.16
C VAL A 149 19.30 5.78 -50.97
N GLU A 150 18.34 4.85 -50.94
CA GLU A 150 18.25 3.86 -49.87
C GLU A 150 19.49 2.94 -49.81
N ALA A 151 20.01 2.51 -50.96
CA ALA A 151 21.24 1.71 -51.01
C ALA A 151 22.47 2.48 -50.49
N CYS A 152 22.60 3.78 -50.79
CA CYS A 152 23.66 4.61 -50.21
C CYS A 152 23.51 4.76 -48.68
N ILE A 153 22.27 4.90 -48.17
CA ILE A 153 22.00 4.97 -46.72
C ILE A 153 22.37 3.65 -46.05
N ASP A 154 21.94 2.53 -46.63
CA ASP A 154 22.21 1.18 -46.12
C ASP A 154 23.71 0.86 -46.13
N ALA A 155 24.40 1.11 -47.24
CA ALA A 155 25.85 0.94 -47.35
C ALA A 155 26.60 1.79 -46.31
N ALA A 156 26.15 3.02 -46.04
CA ALA A 156 26.75 3.85 -44.99
C ALA A 156 26.65 3.20 -43.61
N GLY A 157 25.59 2.44 -43.33
CA GLY A 157 25.43 1.69 -42.08
C GLY A 157 26.43 0.56 -41.89
N HIS A 158 26.89 -0.04 -43.00
CA HIS A 158 27.81 -1.17 -43.01
C HIS A 158 29.29 -0.78 -42.99
N GLU A 159 29.63 0.42 -43.43
CA GLU A 159 31.00 0.92 -43.38
C GLU A 159 31.45 1.24 -41.94
N PHE A 160 32.74 0.99 -41.65
CA PHE A 160 33.38 1.38 -40.40
C PHE A 160 34.18 2.68 -40.53
N ASP A 161 34.65 3.02 -41.74
CA ASP A 161 35.37 4.25 -41.99
C ASP A 161 34.44 5.48 -42.00
N ILE A 162 34.74 6.45 -41.13
CA ILE A 162 33.90 7.63 -40.93
C ILE A 162 33.85 8.51 -42.20
N SER A 163 34.93 8.56 -42.98
CA SER A 163 34.97 9.37 -44.21
C SER A 163 34.03 8.78 -45.28
N ARG A 164 34.05 7.46 -45.46
CA ARG A 164 33.14 6.73 -46.37
C ARG A 164 31.69 6.86 -45.94
N GLN A 165 31.39 6.63 -44.65
CA GLN A 165 30.03 6.83 -44.11
C GLN A 165 29.49 8.22 -44.43
N ARG A 166 30.29 9.27 -44.21
CA ARG A 166 29.90 10.66 -44.51
C ARG A 166 29.67 10.87 -45.99
N THR A 167 30.52 10.31 -46.85
CA THR A 167 30.41 10.47 -48.31
C THR A 167 29.16 9.76 -48.85
N LEU A 168 28.87 8.54 -48.39
CA LEU A 168 27.66 7.80 -48.74
C LEU A 168 26.38 8.53 -48.29
N LEU A 169 26.36 9.08 -47.08
CA LEU A 169 25.23 9.89 -46.60
C LEU A 169 25.08 11.22 -47.36
N ARG A 170 26.20 11.83 -47.80
CA ARG A 170 26.17 12.99 -48.70
C ARG A 170 25.57 12.62 -50.06
N ALA A 171 25.92 11.46 -50.62
CA ALA A 171 25.38 10.98 -51.89
C ALA A 171 23.87 10.72 -51.77
N ALA A 172 23.43 10.09 -50.66
CA ALA A 172 22.03 9.90 -50.35
C ALA A 172 21.27 11.24 -50.23
N SER A 173 21.83 12.22 -49.50
CA SER A 173 21.26 13.56 -49.33
C SER A 173 21.16 14.31 -50.67
N TYR A 174 22.20 14.22 -51.49
CA TYR A 174 22.22 14.78 -52.84
C TYR A 174 21.10 14.17 -53.71
N GLY A 175 20.99 12.83 -53.76
CA GLY A 175 19.93 12.15 -54.51
C GLY A 175 18.53 12.44 -53.97
N GLN A 176 18.37 12.55 -52.65
CA GLN A 176 17.09 12.86 -52.00
C GLN A 176 16.48 14.18 -52.50
N ALA A 177 17.30 15.18 -52.82
CA ALA A 177 16.84 16.47 -53.34
C ALA A 177 16.06 16.35 -54.67
N PHE A 178 16.27 15.28 -55.43
CA PHE A 178 15.61 15.03 -56.71
C PHE A 178 14.50 13.96 -56.62
N CYS A 179 14.23 13.45 -55.42
CA CYS A 179 13.14 12.52 -55.13
C CYS A 179 11.87 13.27 -54.70
N SER A 180 10.72 12.98 -55.33
CA SER A 180 9.43 13.56 -54.93
C SER A 180 8.85 12.93 -53.66
N ASN A 181 9.01 11.60 -53.48
CA ASN A 181 8.32 10.81 -52.45
C ASN A 181 9.27 9.96 -51.59
N PHE A 182 10.40 10.51 -51.12
CA PHE A 182 11.32 9.79 -50.23
C PHE A 182 11.14 10.21 -48.75
N GLN A 183 11.18 9.24 -47.83
CA GLN A 183 11.04 9.51 -46.39
C GLN A 183 12.23 10.34 -45.88
N ARG A 184 11.94 11.54 -45.36
CA ARG A 184 12.99 12.48 -44.95
C ARG A 184 13.79 12.01 -43.74
N ASP A 185 13.18 11.19 -42.89
CA ASP A 185 13.76 10.79 -41.60
C ASP A 185 14.82 9.69 -41.74
N ARG A 186 14.85 8.92 -42.84
CA ARG A 186 15.78 7.78 -43.04
C ARG A 186 17.25 8.16 -42.90
N ILE A 187 17.65 9.28 -43.50
CA ILE A 187 19.03 9.79 -43.42
C ILE A 187 19.33 10.23 -41.97
N GLN A 188 18.36 10.90 -41.32
CA GLN A 188 18.51 11.35 -39.94
C GLN A 188 18.64 10.17 -38.97
N GLU A 189 17.84 9.11 -39.15
CA GLU A 189 17.90 7.87 -38.38
C GLU A 189 19.26 7.20 -38.54
N MET A 190 19.74 7.03 -39.78
CA MET A 190 21.05 6.43 -40.03
C MET A 190 22.18 7.26 -39.41
N CYS A 191 22.13 8.59 -39.54
CA CYS A 191 23.08 9.49 -38.86
C CYS A 191 23.06 9.32 -37.33
N LYS A 192 21.88 9.14 -36.73
CA LYS A 192 21.74 8.87 -35.29
C LYS A 192 22.39 7.54 -34.91
N THR A 193 22.11 6.47 -35.66
CA THR A 193 22.69 5.14 -35.43
C THR A 193 24.21 5.15 -35.58
N LEU A 194 24.73 5.74 -36.66
CA LEU A 194 26.17 5.81 -36.92
C LEU A 194 26.92 6.62 -35.87
N ARG A 195 26.33 7.71 -35.36
CA ARG A 195 26.95 8.48 -34.27
C ARG A 195 27.14 7.64 -33.00
N VAL A 196 26.15 6.82 -32.65
CA VAL A 196 26.23 5.90 -31.50
C VAL A 196 27.26 4.80 -31.76
N LEU A 197 27.20 4.17 -32.94
CA LEU A 197 28.11 3.10 -33.34
C LEU A 197 29.56 3.58 -33.35
N ASN A 198 29.85 4.72 -33.98
CA ASN A 198 31.21 5.26 -34.05
C ASN A 198 31.76 5.62 -32.67
N ALA A 199 30.91 6.10 -31.76
CA ALA A 199 31.34 6.37 -30.39
C ALA A 199 31.63 5.09 -29.59
N ALA A 200 30.90 4.00 -29.83
CA ALA A 200 31.17 2.70 -29.22
C ALA A 200 32.38 1.98 -29.83
N ARG A 201 32.60 2.17 -31.14
CA ARG A 201 33.73 1.61 -31.91
C ARG A 201 35.05 2.31 -31.63
N ASP A 202 35.02 3.48 -30.98
CA ASP A 202 36.23 4.22 -30.66
C ASP A 202 37.23 3.32 -29.91
N PRO A 203 38.53 3.31 -30.28
CA PRO A 203 39.52 2.44 -29.68
C PRO A 203 39.63 2.55 -28.15
N GLU A 204 39.33 3.71 -27.57
CA GLU A 204 39.33 3.89 -26.11
C GLU A 204 38.17 3.14 -25.42
N ILE A 205 37.07 2.90 -26.16
CA ILE A 205 35.88 2.19 -25.67
C ILE A 205 35.94 0.71 -26.03
N GLY A 206 36.41 0.38 -27.23
CA GLY A 206 36.73 -0.98 -27.65
C GLY A 206 35.50 -1.88 -27.91
N ILE A 207 34.36 -1.32 -28.34
CA ILE A 207 33.14 -2.09 -28.66
C ILE A 207 32.83 -2.01 -30.17
N PRO A 208 33.50 -2.82 -31.01
CA PRO A 208 33.35 -2.75 -32.47
C PRO A 208 32.08 -3.48 -32.93
N LEU A 209 30.93 -2.84 -32.75
CA LEU A 209 29.64 -3.38 -33.19
C LEU A 209 29.38 -3.08 -34.66
N SER A 210 28.86 -4.06 -35.39
CA SER A 210 28.21 -3.82 -36.67
C SER A 210 26.82 -3.18 -36.46
N ILE A 211 26.23 -2.64 -37.53
CA ILE A 211 24.86 -2.13 -37.47
C ILE A 211 23.83 -3.24 -37.20
N GLN A 212 24.06 -4.46 -37.70
CA GLN A 212 23.14 -5.58 -37.49
C GLN A 212 23.23 -6.09 -36.05
N GLN A 213 24.44 -6.19 -35.49
CA GLN A 213 24.63 -6.51 -34.07
C GLN A 213 23.99 -5.46 -33.18
N TYR A 214 24.16 -4.15 -33.47
CA TYR A 214 23.51 -3.10 -32.71
C TYR A 214 21.98 -3.15 -32.78
N LYS A 215 21.40 -3.44 -33.95
CA LYS A 215 19.95 -3.62 -34.12
C LYS A 215 19.43 -4.81 -33.31
N SER A 216 20.14 -5.93 -33.34
CA SER A 216 19.77 -7.15 -32.59
C SER A 216 19.95 -7.00 -31.07
N LEU A 217 21.05 -6.37 -30.63
CA LEU A 217 21.33 -6.13 -29.22
C LEU A 217 20.43 -5.05 -28.62
N THR A 218 20.08 -4.02 -29.41
CA THR A 218 19.41 -2.78 -29.00
C THR A 218 20.29 -1.79 -28.25
N ALA A 219 19.88 -0.52 -28.25
CA ALA A 219 20.55 0.56 -27.53
C ALA A 219 20.61 0.33 -26.01
N SER A 220 19.55 -0.25 -25.43
CA SER A 220 19.47 -0.53 -23.99
C SER A 220 20.56 -1.49 -23.52
N VAL A 221 20.84 -2.54 -24.30
CA VAL A 221 21.89 -3.51 -23.98
C VAL A 221 23.27 -2.90 -24.17
N LEU A 222 23.47 -2.07 -25.20
CA LEU A 222 24.73 -1.33 -25.36
C LEU A 222 25.00 -0.43 -24.15
N ILE A 223 24.00 0.32 -23.68
CA ILE A 223 24.11 1.15 -22.48
C ILE A 223 24.50 0.29 -21.26
N GLY A 224 23.86 -0.88 -21.07
CA GLY A 224 24.24 -1.81 -20.00
C GLY A 224 25.68 -2.28 -20.09
N ARG A 225 26.17 -2.63 -21.30
CA ARG A 225 27.58 -3.02 -21.52
C ARG A 225 28.54 -1.88 -21.20
N LEU A 226 28.25 -0.66 -21.64
CA LEU A 226 29.06 0.52 -21.36
C LEU A 226 29.14 0.83 -19.85
N ILE A 227 28.01 0.73 -19.15
CA ILE A 227 27.96 0.93 -17.70
C ILE A 227 28.80 -0.12 -16.97
N ASN A 228 28.71 -1.39 -17.37
CA ASN A 228 29.49 -2.48 -16.79
C ASN A 228 31.00 -2.32 -17.05
N ALA A 229 31.37 -1.70 -18.17
CA ALA A 229 32.74 -1.33 -18.50
C ALA A 229 33.19 0.00 -17.85
N ASN A 230 32.41 0.56 -16.92
CA ASN A 230 32.64 1.85 -16.27
C ASN A 230 32.72 3.07 -17.21
N CYS A 231 32.18 2.95 -18.43
CA CYS A 231 32.09 4.03 -19.42
C CYS A 231 30.82 4.88 -19.20
N HIS A 232 30.59 5.34 -17.96
CA HIS A 232 29.33 6.01 -17.56
C HIS A 232 29.06 7.30 -18.32
N LEU A 233 30.08 8.11 -18.62
CA LEU A 233 29.91 9.37 -19.35
C LEU A 233 29.38 9.14 -20.77
N LEU A 234 29.94 8.15 -21.47
CA LEU A 234 29.49 7.82 -22.81
C LEU A 234 28.07 7.24 -22.78
N ALA A 235 27.80 6.33 -21.84
CA ALA A 235 26.46 5.76 -21.65
C ALA A 235 25.40 6.84 -21.37
N LEU A 236 25.73 7.84 -20.54
CA LEU A 236 24.85 8.97 -20.23
C LEU A 236 24.57 9.81 -21.49
N ARG A 237 25.61 10.20 -22.22
CA ARG A 237 25.49 11.00 -23.46
C ARG A 237 24.69 10.27 -24.54
N ILE A 238 24.90 8.97 -24.71
CA ILE A 238 24.11 8.15 -25.65
C ILE A 238 22.64 8.11 -25.20
N SER A 239 22.38 7.93 -23.91
CA SER A 239 21.01 7.90 -23.37
C SER A 239 20.31 9.24 -23.58
N GLU A 240 20.97 10.37 -23.29
CA GLU A 240 20.47 11.72 -23.56
C GLU A 240 20.18 11.92 -25.06
N TYR A 241 21.13 11.54 -25.92
CA TYR A 241 21.02 11.71 -27.36
C TYR A 241 19.86 10.91 -27.97
N LEU A 242 19.59 9.71 -27.44
CA LEU A 242 18.50 8.85 -27.87
C LEU A 242 17.18 9.12 -27.13
N GLY A 243 17.15 10.03 -26.15
CA GLY A 243 15.97 10.32 -25.33
C GLY A 243 15.56 9.17 -24.40
N MET A 244 16.52 8.33 -23.98
CA MET A 244 16.30 7.19 -23.10
C MET A 244 16.39 7.58 -21.62
N ASN A 245 15.86 6.73 -20.73
CA ASN A 245 15.95 6.95 -19.29
C ASN A 245 17.42 6.85 -18.81
N GLN A 246 17.90 7.91 -18.17
CA GLN A 246 19.26 8.05 -17.65
C GLN A 246 19.42 7.48 -16.24
N GLU A 247 18.32 7.16 -15.54
CA GLU A 247 18.32 6.69 -14.15
C GLU A 247 19.25 5.50 -13.94
N VAL A 248 19.23 4.52 -14.84
CA VAL A 248 20.06 3.30 -14.74
C VAL A 248 21.55 3.64 -14.78
N VAL A 249 21.95 4.58 -15.65
CA VAL A 249 23.35 5.02 -15.80
C VAL A 249 23.82 5.71 -14.52
N ILE A 250 23.05 6.69 -14.04
CA ILE A 250 23.42 7.50 -12.87
C ILE A 250 23.40 6.65 -11.60
N MET A 251 22.41 5.78 -11.44
CA MET A 251 22.32 4.88 -10.29
C MET A 251 23.52 3.93 -10.24
N HIS A 252 23.87 3.29 -11.36
CA HIS A 252 25.03 2.42 -11.39
C HIS A 252 26.32 3.20 -11.14
N TRP A 253 26.49 4.38 -11.75
CA TRP A 253 27.64 5.24 -11.48
C TRP A 253 27.74 5.59 -9.98
N ALA A 254 26.63 5.96 -9.34
CA ALA A 254 26.61 6.29 -7.92
C ALA A 254 27.05 5.11 -7.06
N CYS A 255 26.52 3.90 -7.33
CA CYS A 255 26.92 2.67 -6.66
C CYS A 255 28.40 2.35 -6.87
N SER A 256 28.89 2.40 -8.11
CA SER A 256 30.30 2.21 -8.45
C SER A 256 31.20 3.23 -7.74
N LYS A 257 30.77 4.49 -7.68
CA LYS A 257 31.52 5.58 -7.03
C LYS A 257 31.63 5.35 -5.53
N ILE A 258 30.55 4.91 -4.87
CA ILE A 258 30.55 4.57 -3.44
C ILE A 258 31.52 3.42 -3.16
N THR A 259 31.46 2.35 -3.95
CA THR A 259 32.33 1.18 -3.77
C THR A 259 33.80 1.51 -4.02
N ALA A 260 34.11 2.35 -5.01
CA ALA A 260 35.48 2.73 -5.32
C ALA A 260 36.08 3.76 -4.33
N SER A 261 35.25 4.57 -3.67
CA SER A 261 35.72 5.76 -2.93
C SER A 261 35.93 5.52 -1.43
N LEU A 262 36.57 4.41 -1.04
CA LEU A 262 36.72 4.02 0.37
C LEU A 262 37.46 5.05 1.25
N ALA A 263 38.38 5.84 0.69
CA ALA A 263 39.16 6.83 1.43
C ALA A 263 38.47 8.20 1.57
N ILE A 264 37.38 8.46 0.83
CA ILE A 264 36.71 9.76 0.85
C ILE A 264 35.73 9.82 2.04
N PRO A 265 35.76 10.89 2.86
CA PRO A 265 34.79 11.11 3.93
C PRO A 265 33.35 11.16 3.42
N ASP A 266 32.41 10.65 4.21
CA ASP A 266 31.00 10.49 3.79
C ASP A 266 30.32 11.82 3.41
N VAL A 267 30.63 12.92 4.10
CA VAL A 267 30.04 14.24 3.81
C VAL A 267 30.47 14.74 2.43
N THR A 268 31.75 14.66 2.10
CA THR A 268 32.27 15.06 0.80
C THR A 268 31.76 14.14 -0.31
N LEU A 269 31.67 12.84 -0.03
CA LEU A 269 31.12 11.89 -1.00
C LEU A 269 29.64 12.17 -1.27
N LEU A 270 28.86 12.52 -0.26
CA LEU A 270 27.46 12.91 -0.40
C LEU A 270 27.31 14.11 -1.34
N GLU A 271 28.10 15.17 -1.18
CA GLU A 271 28.04 16.35 -2.05
C GLU A 271 28.29 16.00 -3.53
N ILE A 272 29.29 15.14 -3.79
CA ILE A 272 29.60 14.66 -5.14
C ILE A 272 28.43 13.87 -5.73
N LEU A 273 27.81 13.00 -4.92
CA LEU A 273 26.67 12.20 -5.34
C LEU A 273 25.46 13.09 -5.62
N LEU A 274 25.12 14.01 -4.73
CA LEU A 274 23.97 14.92 -4.89
C LEU A 274 24.11 15.82 -6.11
N ASP A 275 25.33 16.29 -6.44
CA ASP A 275 25.58 17.09 -7.64
C ASP A 275 25.24 16.34 -8.94
N LYS A 276 25.39 15.01 -8.96
CA LYS A 276 25.06 14.18 -10.14
C LYS A 276 23.67 13.58 -10.09
N LEU A 277 23.19 13.18 -8.92
CA LEU A 277 21.84 12.61 -8.75
C LEU A 277 20.75 13.63 -9.07
N LYS A 278 20.97 14.93 -8.80
CA LYS A 278 20.01 16.00 -9.14
C LYS A 278 19.75 16.16 -10.64
N LEU A 279 20.61 15.60 -11.51
CA LEU A 279 20.43 15.63 -12.96
C LEU A 279 19.22 14.79 -13.40
N CYS A 280 18.88 13.74 -12.65
CA CYS A 280 17.72 12.88 -12.92
C CYS A 280 16.55 13.23 -11.99
N LYS A 281 15.49 13.82 -12.57
CA LYS A 281 14.24 14.05 -11.84
C LYS A 281 13.58 12.72 -11.49
N GLY A 282 13.35 12.47 -10.19
CA GLY A 282 12.64 11.27 -9.70
C GLY A 282 13.52 10.07 -9.34
N ILE A 283 14.85 10.22 -9.36
CA ILE A 283 15.79 9.18 -8.95
C ILE A 283 15.50 8.68 -7.52
N SER A 284 15.63 7.37 -7.30
CA SER A 284 15.48 6.80 -5.96
C SER A 284 16.80 6.88 -5.18
N TYR A 285 16.91 7.87 -4.31
CA TYR A 285 17.98 7.98 -3.32
C TYR A 285 18.03 6.75 -2.40
N ALA A 286 16.87 6.15 -2.10
CA ALA A 286 16.77 4.95 -1.30
C ALA A 286 17.59 3.76 -1.86
N ALA A 287 17.58 3.56 -3.19
CA ALA A 287 18.35 2.48 -3.80
C ALA A 287 19.87 2.69 -3.64
N VAL A 288 20.33 3.93 -3.81
CA VAL A 288 21.74 4.31 -3.64
C VAL A 288 22.16 4.20 -2.18
N ALA A 289 21.32 4.64 -1.25
CA ALA A 289 21.54 4.51 0.19
C ALA A 289 21.60 3.05 0.64
N ALA A 290 20.75 2.17 0.10
CA ALA A 290 20.81 0.73 0.38
C ALA A 290 22.14 0.12 -0.07
N HIS A 291 22.70 0.57 -1.19
CA HIS A 291 24.04 0.16 -1.64
C HIS A 291 25.15 0.72 -0.76
N ALA A 292 25.00 1.96 -0.27
CA ALA A 292 25.94 2.56 0.69
C ALA A 292 26.01 1.77 2.00
N ASP A 293 24.87 1.36 2.56
CA ASP A 293 24.83 0.53 3.77
C ASP A 293 25.47 -0.84 3.54
N LYS A 294 25.14 -1.51 2.42
CA LYS A 294 25.79 -2.78 2.02
C LYS A 294 27.30 -2.66 1.84
N SER A 295 27.79 -1.47 1.45
CA SER A 295 29.21 -1.16 1.33
C SER A 295 29.87 -0.77 2.66
N GLY A 296 29.16 -0.90 3.79
CA GLY A 296 29.65 -0.58 5.13
C GLY A 296 29.58 0.89 5.50
N ARG A 297 29.02 1.76 4.65
CA ARG A 297 28.92 3.21 4.85
C ARG A 297 27.56 3.62 5.40
N ARG A 298 27.27 3.17 6.63
CA ARG A 298 25.98 3.37 7.30
C ARG A 298 25.60 4.85 7.46
N LYS A 299 26.57 5.68 7.82
CA LYS A 299 26.36 7.13 8.01
C LYS A 299 26.01 7.83 6.69
N LEU A 300 26.72 7.53 5.60
CA LEU A 300 26.36 8.00 4.26
C LEU A 300 24.96 7.54 3.86
N ALA A 301 24.61 6.29 4.13
CA ALA A 301 23.29 5.76 3.85
C ALA A 301 22.20 6.57 4.56
N ALA A 302 22.33 6.82 5.87
CA ALA A 302 21.39 7.64 6.63
C ALA A 302 21.22 9.05 6.03
N MET A 303 22.33 9.72 5.68
CA MET A 303 22.29 11.06 5.05
C MET A 303 21.62 11.06 3.67
N LEU A 304 21.87 10.04 2.83
CA LEU A 304 21.23 9.92 1.52
C LEU A 304 19.71 9.69 1.63
N VAL A 305 19.26 8.99 2.67
CA VAL A 305 17.82 8.70 2.88
C VAL A 305 17.03 9.95 3.23
N GLU A 306 17.63 10.95 3.87
CA GLU A 306 16.97 12.24 4.14
C GLU A 306 16.54 12.97 2.87
N HIS A 307 17.20 12.69 1.74
CA HIS A 307 16.88 13.26 0.44
C HIS A 307 15.83 12.46 -0.36
N GLU A 308 15.40 11.28 0.11
CA GLU A 308 14.33 10.52 -0.57
C GLU A 308 12.96 11.17 -0.29
N PRO A 309 12.25 11.67 -1.32
CA PRO A 309 10.96 12.34 -1.12
C PRO A 309 9.81 11.38 -0.79
N ARG A 310 9.96 10.08 -1.08
CA ARG A 310 8.91 9.07 -0.89
C ARG A 310 9.06 8.37 0.46
N SER A 311 8.20 8.71 1.42
CA SER A 311 8.20 8.10 2.76
C SER A 311 8.06 6.57 2.72
N SER A 312 7.30 6.02 1.76
CA SER A 312 7.14 4.57 1.58
C SER A 312 8.42 3.83 1.17
N LYS A 313 9.41 4.53 0.61
CA LYS A 313 10.76 3.98 0.35
C LYS A 313 11.75 4.36 1.45
N GLN A 314 11.58 5.55 2.03
CA GLN A 314 12.42 6.10 3.07
C GLN A 314 12.34 5.27 4.37
N VAL A 315 11.12 5.01 4.87
CA VAL A 315 10.89 4.35 6.16
C VAL A 315 11.41 2.91 6.18
N PRO A 316 11.08 2.02 5.21
CA PRO A 316 11.61 0.66 5.23
C PRO A 316 13.14 0.60 5.16
N LEU A 317 13.76 1.55 4.47
CA LEU A 317 15.20 1.64 4.36
C LEU A 317 15.84 2.09 5.68
N LEU A 318 15.30 3.11 6.36
CA LEU A 318 15.75 3.52 7.69
C LEU A 318 15.71 2.34 8.68
N LEU A 319 14.63 1.54 8.64
CA LEU A 319 14.52 0.32 9.45
C LEU A 319 15.61 -0.70 9.11
N SER A 320 15.93 -0.90 7.82
CA SER A 320 17.01 -1.81 7.42
C SER A 320 18.40 -1.34 7.85
N ILE A 321 18.62 -0.02 7.88
CA ILE A 321 19.83 0.63 8.37
C ILE A 321 19.82 0.69 9.92
N GLY A 322 18.75 0.28 10.60
CA GLY A 322 18.67 0.25 12.06
C GLY A 322 18.49 1.64 12.71
N GLU A 323 18.14 2.65 11.91
CA GLU A 323 17.79 4.00 12.35
C GLU A 323 16.30 4.05 12.74
N GLU A 324 15.93 3.28 13.76
CA GLU A 324 14.52 3.04 14.15
C GLU A 324 13.82 4.30 14.67
N ASP A 325 14.49 5.10 15.48
CA ASP A 325 13.95 6.39 15.97
C ASP A 325 13.62 7.32 14.80
N THR A 326 14.58 7.48 13.87
CA THR A 326 14.41 8.29 12.65
C THR A 326 13.30 7.73 11.75
N ALA A 327 13.20 6.40 11.63
CA ALA A 327 12.13 5.75 10.89
C ALA A 327 10.76 6.05 11.48
N LEU A 328 10.64 6.01 12.81
CA LEU A 328 9.39 6.34 13.51
C LEU A 328 9.03 7.82 13.31
N VAL A 329 10.01 8.71 13.35
CA VAL A 329 9.81 10.14 13.02
C VAL A 329 9.19 10.29 11.64
N LYS A 330 9.87 9.74 10.62
CA LYS A 330 9.45 9.90 9.22
C LYS A 330 8.13 9.21 8.91
N ALA A 331 7.83 8.09 9.56
CA ALA A 331 6.53 7.46 9.47
C ALA A 331 5.43 8.37 10.05
N THR A 332 5.63 8.96 11.24
CA THR A 332 4.64 9.87 11.84
C THR A 332 4.45 11.15 11.03
N GLU A 333 5.52 11.71 10.45
CA GLU A 333 5.46 12.90 9.58
C GLU A 333 4.76 12.61 8.25
N SER A 334 4.82 11.36 7.76
CA SER A 334 4.16 10.97 6.51
C SER A 334 2.63 10.94 6.59
N GLY A 335 2.07 10.82 7.80
CA GLY A 335 0.63 10.64 8.03
C GLY A 335 0.08 9.29 7.59
N ASP A 336 0.91 8.39 7.07
CA ASP A 336 0.52 7.04 6.65
C ASP A 336 0.51 6.09 7.86
N THR A 337 -0.68 5.67 8.28
CA THR A 337 -0.86 4.77 9.43
C THR A 337 -0.20 3.41 9.23
N ASP A 338 -0.12 2.92 7.99
CA ASP A 338 0.47 1.61 7.70
C ASP A 338 1.98 1.65 7.88
N LEU A 339 2.62 2.76 7.47
CA LEU A 339 4.05 2.98 7.72
C LEU A 339 4.36 3.12 9.21
N VAL A 340 3.48 3.75 9.98
CA VAL A 340 3.65 3.83 11.45
C VAL A 340 3.53 2.44 12.08
N TYR A 341 2.54 1.64 11.68
CA TYR A 341 2.41 0.25 12.16
C TYR A 341 3.59 -0.62 11.74
N LEU A 342 4.10 -0.47 10.52
CA LEU A 342 5.29 -1.18 10.06
C LEU A 342 6.48 -0.95 11.00
N VAL A 343 6.72 0.31 11.38
CA VAL A 343 7.80 0.68 12.31
C VAL A 343 7.52 0.16 13.71
N ILE A 344 6.31 0.37 14.25
CA ILE A 344 5.92 -0.11 15.59
C ILE A 344 6.14 -1.62 15.70
N PHE A 345 5.67 -2.41 14.74
CA PHE A 345 5.82 -3.86 14.77
C PHE A 345 7.27 -4.31 14.58
N HIS A 346 8.06 -3.58 13.78
CA HIS A 346 9.49 -3.85 13.64
C HIS A 346 10.22 -3.68 14.97
N ILE A 347 10.04 -2.53 15.64
CA ILE A 347 10.69 -2.22 16.91
C ILE A 347 10.21 -3.22 17.97
N TRP A 348 8.92 -3.53 18.03
CA TRP A 348 8.36 -4.48 18.99
C TRP A 348 8.97 -5.88 18.86
N GLN A 349 9.22 -6.35 17.64
CA GLN A 349 9.84 -7.67 17.43
C GLN A 349 11.32 -7.71 17.80
N LYS A 350 12.04 -6.60 17.60
CA LYS A 350 13.51 -6.58 17.75
C LYS A 350 13.99 -6.09 19.11
N ARG A 351 13.20 -5.28 19.81
CA ARG A 351 13.64 -4.56 21.01
C ARG A 351 12.97 -5.12 22.27
N PRO A 352 13.67 -5.07 23.42
CA PRO A 352 13.05 -5.36 24.71
C PRO A 352 11.84 -4.44 24.97
N ALA A 353 10.86 -4.94 25.71
CA ALA A 353 9.60 -4.24 25.95
C ALA A 353 9.79 -2.83 26.54
N LEU A 354 10.70 -2.65 27.51
CA LEU A 354 10.95 -1.33 28.12
C LEU A 354 11.57 -0.32 27.14
N GLU A 355 12.47 -0.75 26.26
CA GLU A 355 13.04 0.12 25.22
C GLU A 355 11.97 0.52 24.21
N PHE A 356 11.15 -0.44 23.78
CA PHE A 356 10.00 -0.20 22.91
C PHE A 356 9.02 0.81 23.51
N PHE A 357 8.67 0.67 24.79
CA PHE A 357 7.78 1.59 25.49
C PHE A 357 8.38 3.00 25.52
N GLY A 358 9.67 3.14 25.84
CA GLY A 358 10.36 4.43 25.85
C GLY A 358 10.35 5.10 24.48
N MET A 359 10.64 4.37 23.41
CA MET A 359 10.65 4.91 22.04
C MET A 359 9.26 5.41 21.62
N ILE A 360 8.21 4.61 21.82
CA ILE A 360 6.85 4.99 21.42
C ILE A 360 6.31 6.14 22.28
N GLN A 361 6.61 6.18 23.58
CA GLN A 361 6.08 7.18 24.50
C GLN A 361 6.40 8.62 24.06
N THR A 362 7.55 8.84 23.43
CA THR A 362 7.94 10.16 22.92
C THR A 362 7.07 10.66 21.75
N ARG A 363 6.20 9.79 21.20
CA ARG A 363 5.46 9.99 19.95
C ARG A 363 3.95 9.75 20.18
N PRO A 364 3.14 10.81 20.39
CA PRO A 364 1.71 10.65 20.69
C PRO A 364 0.93 9.81 19.66
N LEU A 365 1.13 10.03 18.36
CA LEU A 365 0.45 9.26 17.31
C LEU A 365 0.82 7.77 17.35
N ALA A 366 2.09 7.44 17.62
CA ALA A 366 2.52 6.06 17.71
C ALA A 366 1.95 5.39 18.97
N CYS A 367 1.89 6.11 20.10
CA CYS A 367 1.22 5.66 21.32
C CYS A 367 -0.24 5.31 21.03
N ASP A 368 -0.99 6.23 20.45
CA ASP A 368 -2.42 6.07 20.22
C ASP A 368 -2.70 4.86 19.31
N LEU A 369 -1.94 4.73 18.21
CA LEU A 369 -2.06 3.61 17.28
C LEU A 369 -1.70 2.26 17.94
N PHE A 370 -0.64 2.23 18.76
CA PHE A 370 -0.28 1.06 19.55
C PHE A 370 -1.37 0.71 20.57
N THR A 371 -1.91 1.69 21.29
CA THR A 371 -2.99 1.50 22.27
C THR A 371 -4.24 0.95 21.61
N VAL A 372 -4.66 1.48 20.46
CA VAL A 372 -5.82 0.97 19.70
C VAL A 372 -5.60 -0.49 19.29
N TYR A 373 -4.43 -0.81 18.74
CA TYR A 373 -4.09 -2.18 18.35
C TYR A 373 -4.06 -3.13 19.56
N ALA A 374 -3.37 -2.76 20.64
CA ALA A 374 -3.17 -3.61 21.80
C ALA A 374 -4.46 -3.85 22.59
N ARG A 375 -5.40 -2.88 22.59
CA ARG A 375 -6.75 -3.05 23.18
C ARG A 375 -7.53 -4.21 22.55
N CYS A 376 -7.30 -4.49 21.26
CA CYS A 376 -7.97 -5.57 20.52
C CYS A 376 -7.24 -6.91 20.64
N TYR A 377 -5.91 -6.91 20.57
CA TYR A 377 -5.14 -8.15 20.36
C TYR A 377 -4.19 -8.55 21.49
N LYS A 378 -3.74 -7.62 22.33
CA LYS A 378 -2.63 -7.84 23.29
C LYS A 378 -2.85 -7.11 24.62
N HIS A 379 -3.91 -7.52 25.33
CA HIS A 379 -4.40 -6.84 26.52
C HIS A 379 -3.41 -6.83 27.71
N GLU A 380 -2.72 -7.95 27.98
CA GLU A 380 -1.72 -8.00 29.07
C GLU A 380 -0.52 -7.09 28.78
N PHE A 381 -0.02 -7.10 27.55
CA PHE A 381 1.10 -6.27 27.14
C PHE A 381 0.77 -4.76 27.21
N LEU A 382 -0.50 -4.40 26.98
CA LEU A 382 -0.98 -3.04 27.16
C LEU A 382 -0.98 -2.60 28.64
N LYS A 383 -1.29 -3.51 29.58
CA LYS A 383 -1.18 -3.22 31.01
C LYS A 383 0.26 -2.94 31.40
N ASP A 384 1.20 -3.76 30.92
CA ASP A 384 2.64 -3.56 31.18
C ASP A 384 3.11 -2.19 30.67
N PHE A 385 2.65 -1.78 29.48
CA PHE A 385 2.91 -0.45 28.93
C PHE A 385 2.38 0.67 29.83
N PHE A 386 1.11 0.60 30.24
CA PHE A 386 0.52 1.63 31.12
C PHE A 386 1.16 1.66 32.51
N LEU A 387 1.54 0.51 33.06
CA LEU A 387 2.30 0.42 34.31
C LEU A 387 3.68 1.08 34.16
N SER A 388 4.40 0.81 33.07
CA SER A 388 5.72 1.41 32.84
C SER A 388 5.68 2.93 32.63
N THR A 389 4.56 3.44 32.09
CA THR A 389 4.37 4.88 31.83
C THR A 389 3.71 5.62 32.99
N GLY A 390 3.36 4.91 34.08
CA GLY A 390 2.73 5.48 35.27
C GLY A 390 1.24 5.81 35.10
N GLN A 391 0.59 5.34 34.03
CA GLN A 391 -0.84 5.55 33.76
C GLN A 391 -1.70 4.50 34.48
N LEU A 392 -1.73 4.58 35.81
CA LEU A 392 -2.43 3.60 36.66
C LEU A 392 -3.94 3.55 36.40
N GLN A 393 -4.54 4.68 36.02
CA GLN A 393 -5.96 4.80 35.68
C GLN A 393 -6.35 3.96 34.47
N GLU A 394 -5.51 3.93 33.42
CA GLU A 394 -5.79 3.13 32.23
C GLU A 394 -5.75 1.63 32.56
N VAL A 395 -4.79 1.21 33.41
CA VAL A 395 -4.73 -0.16 33.93
C VAL A 395 -6.00 -0.50 34.71
N ALA A 396 -6.48 0.43 35.54
CA ALA A 396 -7.71 0.24 36.31
C ALA A 396 -8.94 0.09 35.40
N PHE A 397 -9.08 0.91 34.36
CA PHE A 397 -10.15 0.77 33.37
C PHE A 397 -10.09 -0.59 32.62
N LEU A 398 -8.88 -1.03 32.24
CA LEU A 398 -8.69 -2.35 31.62
C LEU A 398 -9.14 -3.49 32.56
N LEU A 399 -8.66 -3.49 33.82
CA LEU A 399 -9.06 -4.48 34.82
C LEU A 399 -10.57 -4.47 35.09
N TRP A 400 -11.19 -3.29 35.08
CA TRP A 400 -12.62 -3.15 35.27
C TRP A 400 -13.40 -3.73 34.08
N LYS A 401 -12.95 -3.47 32.84
CA LYS A 401 -13.51 -4.08 31.62
C LYS A 401 -13.35 -5.60 31.62
N GLU A 402 -12.19 -6.12 31.99
CA GLU A 402 -11.96 -7.56 32.11
C GLU A 402 -12.86 -8.22 33.15
N SER A 403 -13.21 -7.51 34.23
CA SER A 403 -14.16 -8.01 35.23
C SER A 403 -15.56 -8.22 34.63
N TRP A 404 -15.96 -7.39 33.65
CA TRP A 404 -17.22 -7.52 32.94
C TRP A 404 -17.21 -8.71 31.97
N GLU A 405 -16.10 -8.92 31.27
CA GLU A 405 -15.93 -10.06 30.37
C GLU A 405 -16.00 -11.40 31.11
N LEU A 406 -15.47 -11.48 32.34
CA LEU A 406 -15.65 -12.64 33.22
C LEU A 406 -17.13 -12.90 33.56
N GLY A 407 -17.94 -11.84 33.69
CA GLY A 407 -19.37 -11.94 34.02
C GLY A 407 -20.23 -12.47 32.86
N LYS A 408 -19.80 -12.25 31.59
CA LYS A 408 -20.51 -12.76 30.41
C LYS A 408 -20.39 -14.27 30.22
N ASN A 409 -19.50 -14.94 30.94
CA ASN A 409 -19.32 -16.37 30.82
C ASN A 409 -20.56 -17.11 31.40
N PRO A 410 -21.26 -17.96 30.62
CA PRO A 410 -22.47 -18.66 31.09
C PRO A 410 -22.27 -19.51 32.36
N MET A 411 -21.03 -19.91 32.67
CA MET A 411 -20.69 -20.61 33.91
C MET A 411 -20.64 -19.70 35.15
N ALA A 412 -20.77 -18.38 34.99
CA ALA A 412 -20.74 -17.41 36.08
C ALA A 412 -22.13 -17.09 36.67
N SER A 413 -23.22 -17.46 35.98
CA SER A 413 -24.58 -17.03 36.34
C SER A 413 -25.25 -17.86 37.45
N ASN A 414 -24.73 -19.03 37.81
CA ASN A 414 -25.35 -19.93 38.78
C ASN A 414 -24.46 -20.09 40.03
N GLY A 415 -24.47 -19.11 40.94
CA GLY A 415 -23.81 -19.21 42.25
C GLY A 415 -22.33 -19.59 42.19
N SER A 416 -21.64 -19.16 41.14
CA SER A 416 -20.37 -19.74 40.67
C SER A 416 -19.14 -19.27 41.48
N ALA A 417 -18.13 -20.13 41.56
CA ALA A 417 -16.80 -19.81 42.13
C ALA A 417 -16.08 -18.64 41.43
N LEU A 418 -16.58 -18.19 40.27
CA LEU A 418 -16.02 -17.09 39.47
C LEU A 418 -16.35 -15.68 40.02
N HIS A 419 -17.27 -15.54 40.98
CA HIS A 419 -17.57 -14.23 41.59
C HIS A 419 -16.40 -13.67 42.40
N GLY A 420 -15.67 -14.53 43.13
CA GLY A 420 -14.50 -14.12 43.93
C GLY A 420 -13.40 -13.48 43.08
N PRO A 421 -12.91 -14.15 42.00
CA PRO A 421 -11.95 -13.58 41.07
C PRO A 421 -12.42 -12.26 40.42
N ARG A 422 -13.72 -12.15 40.08
CA ARG A 422 -14.28 -10.93 39.51
C ARG A 422 -14.26 -9.77 40.49
N ILE A 423 -14.70 -9.97 41.73
CA ILE A 423 -14.67 -8.97 42.80
C ILE A 423 -13.23 -8.52 43.07
N LYS A 424 -12.27 -9.46 43.17
CA LYS A 424 -10.86 -9.13 43.37
C LYS A 424 -10.28 -8.22 42.27
N ARG A 425 -10.69 -8.41 41.00
CA ARG A 425 -10.27 -7.53 39.89
C ARG A 425 -10.83 -6.10 40.05
N ILE A 426 -12.10 -5.98 40.44
CA ILE A 426 -12.73 -4.67 40.68
C ILE A 426 -12.09 -3.98 41.89
N GLU A 427 -11.77 -4.73 42.95
CA GLU A 427 -11.05 -4.19 44.12
C GLU A 427 -9.64 -3.70 43.76
N LYS A 428 -8.95 -4.41 42.86
CA LYS A 428 -7.67 -3.95 42.32
C LYS A 428 -7.82 -2.70 41.43
N ALA A 429 -8.90 -2.60 40.65
CA ALA A 429 -9.20 -1.38 39.90
C ALA A 429 -9.47 -0.20 40.85
N HIS A 430 -10.24 -0.42 41.92
CA HIS A 430 -10.47 0.56 42.99
C HIS A 430 -9.16 1.04 43.63
N SER A 431 -8.25 0.13 44.00
CA SER A 431 -6.96 0.50 44.59
C SER A 431 -6.14 1.36 43.65
N LEU A 432 -6.08 1.01 42.36
CA LEU A 432 -5.34 1.78 41.35
C LEU A 432 -5.95 3.18 41.12
N PHE A 433 -7.28 3.30 41.05
CA PHE A 433 -7.91 4.63 40.95
C PHE A 433 -7.63 5.48 42.19
N SER A 434 -7.55 4.86 43.38
CA SER A 434 -7.35 5.58 44.65
C SER A 434 -5.96 6.21 44.80
N GLU A 435 -4.98 5.77 44.01
CA GLU A 435 -3.63 6.37 43.96
C GLU A 435 -3.66 7.81 43.41
N THR A 436 -4.73 8.21 42.71
CA THR A 436 -4.86 9.52 42.08
C THR A 436 -6.09 10.28 42.58
N LYS A 437 -5.95 11.59 42.82
CA LYS A 437 -7.07 12.43 43.28
C LYS A 437 -8.07 12.78 42.18
N GLU A 438 -7.68 12.64 40.92
CA GLU A 438 -8.55 12.92 39.77
C GLU A 438 -9.66 11.87 39.63
N HIS A 439 -9.37 10.61 39.95
CA HIS A 439 -10.29 9.48 39.77
C HIS A 439 -11.05 9.08 41.04
N THR A 440 -11.40 10.06 41.88
CA THR A 440 -12.13 9.82 43.13
C THR A 440 -13.52 9.23 42.89
N PHE A 441 -14.18 9.63 41.81
CA PHE A 441 -15.48 9.07 41.42
C PHE A 441 -15.36 7.61 41.00
N GLU A 442 -14.43 7.30 40.09
CA GLU A 442 -14.21 5.95 39.56
C GLU A 442 -13.75 4.99 40.66
N SER A 443 -12.87 5.45 41.56
CA SER A 443 -12.46 4.69 42.74
C SER A 443 -13.68 4.31 43.58
N LYS A 444 -14.54 5.27 43.92
CA LYS A 444 -15.74 5.02 44.72
C LYS A 444 -16.77 4.16 43.97
N ALA A 445 -16.93 4.36 42.67
CA ALA A 445 -17.83 3.57 41.84
C ALA A 445 -17.36 2.11 41.73
N ALA A 446 -16.05 1.85 41.62
CA ALA A 446 -15.48 0.51 41.65
C ALA A 446 -15.67 -0.15 43.04
N GLU A 447 -15.48 0.59 44.12
CA GLU A 447 -15.75 0.12 45.49
C GLU A 447 -17.23 -0.27 45.67
N GLU A 448 -18.15 0.60 45.26
CA GLU A 448 -19.59 0.36 45.33
C GLU A 448 -20.02 -0.82 44.43
N HIS A 449 -19.41 -0.97 43.25
CA HIS A 449 -19.65 -2.11 42.37
C HIS A 449 -19.23 -3.43 43.04
N ALA A 450 -18.01 -3.50 43.59
CA ALA A 450 -17.54 -4.69 44.32
C ALA A 450 -18.45 -5.05 45.51
N LYS A 451 -18.87 -4.04 46.29
CA LYS A 451 -19.82 -4.23 47.40
C LYS A 451 -21.18 -4.72 46.94
N LEU A 452 -21.71 -4.17 45.85
CA LEU A 452 -23.03 -4.55 45.31
C LEU A 452 -23.02 -6.01 44.88
N LEU A 453 -21.99 -6.45 44.15
CA LEU A 453 -21.85 -7.85 43.73
C LEU A 453 -21.79 -8.81 44.92
N ARG A 454 -21.09 -8.43 46.02
CA ARG A 454 -21.07 -9.24 47.26
C ARG A 454 -22.47 -9.39 47.86
N ILE A 455 -23.19 -8.27 48.00
CA ILE A 455 -24.56 -8.29 48.55
C ILE A 455 -25.51 -9.08 47.64
N GLN A 456 -25.43 -8.89 46.33
CA GLN A 456 -26.24 -9.63 45.35
C GLN A 456 -25.96 -11.13 45.45
N HIS A 457 -24.69 -11.54 45.53
CA HIS A 457 -24.34 -12.95 45.69
C HIS A 457 -24.90 -13.55 47.01
N GLU A 458 -24.79 -12.84 48.14
CA GLU A 458 -25.42 -13.26 49.40
C GLU A 458 -26.95 -13.40 49.26
N LEU A 459 -27.59 -12.51 48.50
CA LEU A 459 -29.02 -12.57 48.22
C LEU A 459 -29.39 -13.77 47.36
N GLU A 460 -28.62 -14.10 46.31
CA GLU A 460 -28.87 -15.29 45.50
C GLU A 460 -28.71 -16.58 46.31
N VAL A 461 -27.70 -16.65 47.18
CA VAL A 461 -27.48 -17.82 48.07
C VAL A 461 -28.64 -17.96 49.07
N SER A 462 -29.07 -16.86 49.69
CA SER A 462 -30.13 -16.90 50.71
C SER A 462 -31.53 -17.11 50.13
N THR A 463 -31.82 -16.56 48.94
CA THR A 463 -33.11 -16.69 48.25
C THR A 463 -33.19 -17.91 47.34
N LYS A 464 -32.04 -18.51 47.01
CA LYS A 464 -31.87 -19.58 45.99
C LYS A 464 -32.39 -19.18 44.60
N GLN A 465 -32.31 -17.88 44.27
CA GLN A 465 -32.73 -17.33 42.99
C GLN A 465 -31.58 -16.55 42.34
N ALA A 466 -31.18 -16.96 41.14
CA ALA A 466 -30.11 -16.31 40.36
C ALA A 466 -30.66 -15.13 39.55
N ILE A 467 -31.14 -14.09 40.25
CA ILE A 467 -31.79 -12.91 39.63
C ILE A 467 -31.21 -11.58 40.11
N PHE A 468 -30.24 -11.60 41.04
CA PHE A 468 -29.75 -10.39 41.69
C PHE A 468 -28.44 -9.91 41.10
N VAL A 469 -27.52 -10.82 40.75
CA VAL A 469 -26.21 -10.46 40.22
C VAL A 469 -26.35 -9.65 38.92
N ASP A 470 -25.49 -8.64 38.77
CA ASP A 470 -25.44 -7.71 37.62
C ASP A 470 -26.67 -6.81 37.44
N SER A 471 -27.65 -6.90 38.33
CA SER A 471 -28.75 -5.95 38.39
C SER A 471 -28.28 -4.61 38.96
N SER A 472 -28.94 -3.51 38.61
CA SER A 472 -28.61 -2.21 39.21
C SER A 472 -29.03 -2.16 40.68
N ILE A 473 -28.49 -1.20 41.46
CA ILE A 473 -28.93 -0.96 42.86
C ILE A 473 -30.46 -0.82 42.95
N SER A 474 -31.09 -0.18 41.95
CA SER A 474 -32.55 -0.04 41.90
C SER A 474 -33.27 -1.34 41.66
N ASP A 475 -32.76 -2.16 40.75
CA ASP A 475 -33.33 -3.46 40.43
C ASP A 475 -33.18 -4.42 41.60
N THR A 476 -32.00 -4.45 42.24
CA THR A 476 -31.78 -5.22 43.46
C THR A 476 -32.78 -4.84 44.55
N ILE A 477 -33.04 -3.55 44.77
CA ILE A 477 -34.04 -3.08 45.73
C ILE A 477 -35.45 -3.53 45.33
N ARG A 478 -35.84 -3.33 44.06
CA ARG A 478 -37.18 -3.72 43.58
C ARG A 478 -37.40 -5.22 43.73
N THR A 479 -36.46 -6.04 43.27
CA THR A 479 -36.50 -7.49 43.37
C THR A 479 -36.59 -7.96 44.82
N CYS A 480 -35.79 -7.38 45.73
CA CYS A 480 -35.89 -7.68 47.17
C CYS A 480 -37.29 -7.39 47.72
N ILE A 481 -37.94 -6.30 47.31
CA ILE A 481 -39.29 -5.94 47.76
C ILE A 481 -40.35 -6.89 47.17
N VAL A 482 -40.24 -7.22 45.89
CA VAL A 482 -41.17 -8.15 45.21
C VAL A 482 -41.11 -9.54 45.84
N LEU A 483 -39.91 -10.02 46.19
CA LEU A 483 -39.74 -11.29 46.92
C LEU A 483 -40.12 -11.22 48.41
N GLY A 484 -40.54 -10.06 48.92
CA GLY A 484 -40.92 -9.87 50.33
C GLY A 484 -39.74 -9.72 51.31
N ASN A 485 -38.50 -9.64 50.83
CA ASN A 485 -37.31 -9.44 51.67
C ASN A 485 -37.06 -7.95 51.95
N HIS A 486 -37.98 -7.32 52.68
CA HIS A 486 -37.92 -5.88 52.98
C HIS A 486 -36.68 -5.47 53.80
N ARG A 487 -36.16 -6.37 54.64
CA ARG A 487 -34.94 -6.11 55.42
C ARG A 487 -33.71 -5.99 54.53
N ALA A 488 -33.57 -6.87 53.54
CA ALA A 488 -32.50 -6.79 52.55
C ALA A 488 -32.61 -5.51 51.70
N ALA A 489 -33.81 -5.15 51.26
CA ALA A 489 -34.04 -3.91 50.51
C ALA A 489 -33.60 -2.66 51.31
N MET A 490 -33.89 -2.61 52.61
CA MET A 490 -33.45 -1.54 53.49
C MET A 490 -31.92 -1.54 53.70
N LYS A 491 -31.29 -2.71 53.82
CA LYS A 491 -29.82 -2.84 53.90
C LYS A 491 -29.16 -2.22 52.66
N VAL A 492 -29.65 -2.54 51.45
CA VAL A 492 -29.14 -1.97 50.19
C VAL A 492 -29.37 -0.45 50.15
N LYS A 493 -30.54 0.04 50.55
CA LYS A 493 -30.83 1.48 50.63
C LYS A 493 -29.81 2.22 51.50
N THR A 494 -29.54 1.72 52.70
CA THR A 494 -28.64 2.37 53.66
C THR A 494 -27.19 2.31 53.20
N GLU A 495 -26.75 1.16 52.70
CA GLU A 495 -25.36 0.95 52.28
C GLU A 495 -24.98 1.87 51.11
N PHE A 496 -25.84 1.95 50.09
CA PHE A 496 -25.60 2.76 48.89
C PHE A 496 -26.16 4.19 48.98
N LYS A 497 -26.55 4.64 50.17
CA LYS A 497 -27.07 6.00 50.44
C LYS A 497 -28.14 6.44 49.44
N VAL A 498 -29.08 5.54 49.12
CA VAL A 498 -30.14 5.81 48.15
C VAL A 498 -31.06 6.91 48.70
N SER A 499 -31.26 7.97 47.93
CA SER A 499 -32.07 9.12 48.34
C SER A 499 -33.52 8.72 48.65
N GLU A 500 -34.14 9.42 49.60
CA GLU A 500 -35.53 9.15 49.99
C GLU A 500 -36.50 9.23 48.79
N LYS A 501 -36.30 10.19 47.88
CA LYS A 501 -37.11 10.29 46.66
C LYS A 501 -37.01 9.02 45.80
N ARG A 502 -35.79 8.53 45.54
CA ARG A 502 -35.57 7.31 44.74
C ARG A 502 -36.13 6.09 45.45
N TRP A 503 -35.93 5.98 46.77
CA TRP A 503 -36.48 4.88 47.57
C TRP A 503 -38.01 4.80 47.50
N TYR A 504 -38.71 5.92 47.67
CA TYR A 504 -40.17 5.95 47.60
C TYR A 504 -40.68 5.53 46.21
N TRP A 505 -40.06 6.02 45.14
CA TRP A 505 -40.37 5.58 43.78
C TRP A 505 -40.20 4.06 43.64
N LEU A 506 -39.03 3.52 43.98
CA LEU A 506 -38.77 2.09 43.83
C LEU A 506 -39.73 1.22 44.64
N LYS A 507 -40.04 1.62 45.88
CA LYS A 507 -40.94 0.86 46.77
C LYS A 507 -42.38 0.89 46.30
N VAL A 508 -42.90 2.03 45.82
CA VAL A 508 -44.26 2.12 45.26
C VAL A 508 -44.43 1.18 44.07
N PHE A 509 -43.51 1.26 43.10
CA PHE A 509 -43.58 0.40 41.92
C PHE A 509 -43.42 -1.08 42.26
N ALA A 510 -42.48 -1.44 43.14
CA ALA A 510 -42.29 -2.82 43.53
C ALA A 510 -43.49 -3.42 44.29
N LEU A 511 -44.14 -2.63 45.17
CA LEU A 511 -45.37 -3.06 45.86
C LEU A 511 -46.55 -3.21 44.89
N ALA A 512 -46.68 -2.30 43.92
CA ALA A 512 -47.69 -2.41 42.86
C ALA A 512 -47.45 -3.62 41.96
N THR A 513 -46.20 -3.92 41.56
CA THR A 513 -45.85 -5.13 40.80
C THR A 513 -46.19 -6.40 41.58
N LYS A 514 -45.98 -6.41 42.90
CA LYS A 514 -46.37 -7.51 43.79
C LYS A 514 -47.90 -7.56 44.05
N ARG A 515 -48.64 -6.50 43.70
CA ARG A 515 -50.05 -6.26 44.05
C ARG A 515 -50.32 -6.29 45.57
N ASP A 516 -49.35 -5.83 46.35
CA ASP A 516 -49.44 -5.76 47.82
C ASP A 516 -50.01 -4.39 48.23
N TRP A 517 -51.31 -4.22 47.99
CA TRP A 517 -52.02 -2.95 48.18
C TRP A 517 -52.12 -2.55 49.66
N ASP A 518 -52.23 -3.51 50.57
CA ASP A 518 -52.23 -3.27 52.01
C ASP A 518 -50.91 -2.65 52.48
N ALA A 519 -49.78 -3.16 51.98
CA ALA A 519 -48.47 -2.60 52.27
C ALA A 519 -48.27 -1.23 51.62
N LEU A 520 -48.82 -1.00 50.42
CA LEU A 520 -48.78 0.29 49.75
C LEU A 520 -49.57 1.36 50.52
N GLU A 521 -50.76 1.02 51.01
CA GLU A 521 -51.59 1.91 51.83
C GLU A 521 -50.88 2.28 53.13
N ARG A 522 -50.32 1.30 53.83
CA ARG A 522 -49.51 1.54 55.04
C ARG A 522 -48.33 2.46 54.74
N PHE A 523 -47.60 2.17 53.66
CA PHE A 523 -46.44 2.97 53.27
C PHE A 523 -46.80 4.42 52.94
N SER A 524 -47.96 4.67 52.33
CA SER A 524 -48.47 6.02 52.02
C SER A 524 -48.77 6.88 53.26
N LYS A 525 -48.99 6.22 54.42
CA LYS A 525 -49.38 6.84 55.70
C LYS A 525 -48.21 7.00 56.67
N GLU A 526 -47.08 6.31 56.46
CA GLU A 526 -45.91 6.36 57.36
C GLU A 526 -45.35 7.78 57.50
N LYS A 527 -45.05 8.43 56.36
CA LYS A 527 -44.56 9.81 56.29
C LYS A 527 -45.06 10.43 54.98
N ARG A 528 -45.15 11.77 54.95
CA ARG A 528 -45.49 12.50 53.71
C ARG A 528 -44.48 12.14 52.61
N PRO A 529 -44.91 11.52 51.49
CA PRO A 529 -43.98 11.07 50.46
C PRO A 529 -43.24 12.26 49.82
N PRO A 530 -41.90 12.22 49.74
CA PRO A 530 -41.11 13.30 49.13
C PRO A 530 -41.28 13.39 47.60
N ILE A 531 -41.99 12.41 47.02
CA ILE A 531 -42.32 12.30 45.59
C ILE A 531 -43.77 12.73 45.30
N GLY A 532 -44.53 13.13 46.33
CA GLY A 532 -45.97 13.36 46.23
C GLY A 532 -46.77 12.05 46.10
N TYR A 533 -48.05 12.18 45.79
CA TYR A 533 -48.97 11.04 45.62
C TYR A 533 -49.18 10.64 44.16
N ARG A 534 -48.71 11.43 43.18
CA ARG A 534 -48.82 11.13 41.76
C ARG A 534 -48.24 9.76 41.39
N PRO A 535 -47.05 9.36 41.85
CA PRO A 535 -46.49 8.05 41.51
C PRO A 535 -47.27 6.88 42.12
N PHE A 536 -47.95 7.09 43.25
CA PHE A 536 -48.85 6.09 43.84
C PHE A 536 -50.09 5.89 42.96
N VAL A 537 -50.66 6.99 42.45
CA VAL A 537 -51.80 6.94 41.54
C VAL A 537 -51.42 6.25 40.23
N GLU A 538 -50.31 6.64 39.61
CA GLU A 538 -49.85 6.05 38.35
C GLU A 538 -49.59 4.55 38.51
N ALA A 539 -48.91 4.12 39.59
CA ALA A 539 -48.67 2.70 39.84
C ALA A 539 -49.96 1.88 40.05
N CYS A 540 -50.99 2.44 40.68
CA CYS A 540 -52.30 1.78 40.83
C CYS A 540 -53.08 1.73 39.52
N VAL A 541 -53.04 2.82 38.73
CA VAL A 541 -53.70 2.90 37.42
C VAL A 541 -53.10 1.91 36.44
N ASP A 542 -51.76 1.81 36.38
CA ASP A 542 -51.06 0.88 35.50
C ASP A 542 -51.30 -0.59 35.86
N ALA A 543 -51.67 -0.86 37.13
CA ALA A 543 -52.03 -2.19 37.61
C ALA A 543 -53.55 -2.49 37.52
N ASP A 544 -54.34 -1.56 36.98
CA ASP A 544 -55.82 -1.57 36.89
C ASP A 544 -56.55 -1.72 38.25
N GLU A 545 -55.93 -1.24 39.34
CA GLU A 545 -56.54 -1.27 40.67
C GLU A 545 -57.17 0.09 41.02
N LYS A 546 -58.42 0.25 40.57
CA LYS A 546 -59.19 1.50 40.73
C LYS A 546 -59.50 1.83 42.20
N GLY A 547 -59.75 0.81 43.02
CA GLY A 547 -60.11 1.00 44.43
C GLY A 547 -58.98 1.62 45.24
N GLU A 548 -57.75 1.19 44.99
CA GLU A 548 -56.56 1.70 45.65
C GLU A 548 -56.16 3.09 45.12
N ALA A 549 -56.27 3.32 43.81
CA ALA A 549 -56.00 4.63 43.20
C ALA A 549 -56.86 5.77 43.82
N LEU A 550 -58.15 5.49 44.08
CA LEU A 550 -59.08 6.46 44.69
C LEU A 550 -58.65 6.96 46.08
N LYS A 551 -57.81 6.21 46.80
CA LYS A 551 -57.26 6.64 48.11
C LYS A 551 -56.17 7.72 47.98
N TYR A 552 -55.56 7.84 46.81
CA TYR A 552 -54.43 8.74 46.55
C TYR A 552 -54.79 9.94 45.67
N ILE A 553 -55.72 9.80 44.73
CA ILE A 553 -56.13 10.87 43.82
C ILE A 553 -56.59 12.16 44.55
N PRO A 554 -57.38 12.10 45.65
CA PRO A 554 -57.76 13.31 46.39
C PRO A 554 -56.58 14.04 47.04
N LYS A 555 -55.45 13.36 47.24
CA LYS A 555 -54.25 13.90 47.89
C LYS A 555 -53.32 14.61 46.89
N LEU A 556 -53.66 14.63 45.61
CA LEU A 556 -52.94 15.40 44.58
C LEU A 556 -53.20 16.90 44.79
N VAL A 557 -52.12 17.68 44.82
CA VAL A 557 -52.18 19.13 45.07
C VAL A 557 -52.66 19.89 43.84
N ASP A 558 -52.28 19.43 42.64
CA ASP A 558 -52.68 20.06 41.38
C ASP A 558 -54.07 19.55 40.93
N PRO A 559 -55.08 20.44 40.81
CA PRO A 559 -56.40 20.10 40.30
C PRO A 559 -56.37 19.49 38.88
N ARG A 560 -55.39 19.88 38.04
CA ARG A 560 -55.23 19.35 36.68
C ARG A 560 -54.78 17.89 36.69
N GLU A 561 -53.74 17.56 37.44
CA GLU A 561 -53.26 16.17 37.57
C GLU A 561 -54.35 15.26 38.16
N ARG A 562 -55.13 15.80 39.10
CA ARG A 562 -56.28 15.11 39.71
C ARG A 562 -57.38 14.81 38.68
N ALA A 563 -57.71 15.77 37.82
CA ALA A 563 -58.69 15.58 36.75
C ALA A 563 -58.22 14.52 35.73
N GLU A 564 -56.95 14.57 35.32
CA GLU A 564 -56.36 13.58 34.42
C GLU A 564 -56.28 12.18 35.05
N ALA A 565 -56.03 12.08 36.36
CA ALA A 565 -56.03 10.82 37.09
C ALA A 565 -57.43 10.20 37.22
N TYR A 566 -58.45 11.00 37.60
CA TYR A 566 -59.84 10.54 37.61
C TYR A 566 -60.32 10.09 36.23
N ALA A 567 -59.87 10.79 35.18
CA ALA A 567 -60.18 10.42 33.81
C ALA A 567 -59.62 9.04 33.44
N ARG A 568 -58.36 8.76 33.80
CA ARG A 568 -57.70 7.47 33.53
C ARG A 568 -58.36 6.29 34.23
N ILE A 569 -58.97 6.48 35.40
CA ILE A 569 -59.73 5.42 36.09
C ILE A 569 -61.21 5.31 35.65
N GLY A 570 -61.66 6.17 34.73
CA GLY A 570 -63.02 6.15 34.19
C GLY A 570 -64.07 6.92 35.00
N MET A 571 -63.65 7.74 35.97
CA MET A 571 -64.53 8.51 36.85
C MET A 571 -64.86 9.87 36.24
N ALA A 572 -65.83 9.90 35.32
CA ALA A 572 -66.11 11.07 34.49
C ALA A 572 -66.63 12.29 35.27
N LYS A 573 -67.44 12.09 36.32
CA LYS A 573 -68.03 13.18 37.11
C LYS A 573 -66.95 13.88 37.95
N GLU A 574 -66.15 13.09 38.65
CA GLU A 574 -65.05 13.54 39.49
C GLU A 574 -63.92 14.18 38.67
N ALA A 575 -63.66 13.65 37.46
CA ALA A 575 -62.73 14.27 36.50
C ALA A 575 -63.22 15.65 36.03
N ALA A 576 -64.53 15.78 35.73
CA ALA A 576 -65.12 17.04 35.30
C ALA A 576 -65.14 18.10 36.43
N ASP A 577 -65.48 17.69 37.65
CA ASP A 577 -65.47 18.56 38.83
C ASP A 577 -64.05 19.04 39.15
N ALA A 578 -63.05 18.15 39.10
CA ALA A 578 -61.64 18.51 39.31
C ALA A 578 -61.09 19.45 38.21
N ALA A 579 -61.47 19.21 36.95
CA ALA A 579 -61.08 20.09 35.83
C ALA A 579 -61.74 21.47 35.92
N SER A 580 -63.00 21.53 36.37
CA SER A 580 -63.69 22.80 36.62
C SER A 580 -63.02 23.61 37.72
N GLN A 581 -62.49 22.96 38.76
CA GLN A 581 -61.71 23.63 39.82
C GLN A 581 -60.36 24.16 39.31
N ALA A 582 -59.79 23.55 38.26
CA ALA A 582 -58.56 24.01 37.63
C ALA A 582 -58.75 25.27 36.77
N LYS A 583 -60.01 25.66 36.46
CA LYS A 583 -60.39 26.75 35.54
C LYS A 583 -59.74 26.66 34.15
N ASP A 584 -59.39 25.45 33.71
CA ASP A 584 -58.75 25.16 32.43
C ASP A 584 -59.80 24.63 31.43
N GLY A 585 -60.30 25.52 30.56
CA GLY A 585 -61.33 25.20 29.57
C GLY A 585 -60.84 24.26 28.46
N GLU A 586 -59.54 24.22 28.18
CA GLU A 586 -58.94 23.34 27.18
C GLU A 586 -58.88 21.89 27.70
N LEU A 587 -58.55 21.73 28.99
CA LEU A 587 -58.56 20.43 29.67
C LEU A 587 -59.95 19.77 29.68
N LEU A 588 -61.01 20.55 29.96
CA LEU A 588 -62.40 20.09 29.90
C LEU A 588 -62.78 19.60 28.50
N GLY A 589 -62.36 20.32 27.45
CA GLY A 589 -62.59 19.93 26.05
C GLY A 589 -61.89 18.62 25.69
N ARG A 590 -60.65 18.44 26.14
CA ARG A 590 -59.88 17.20 25.91
C ARG A 590 -60.47 16.00 26.64
N LEU A 591 -60.88 16.17 27.90
CA LEU A 591 -61.51 15.11 28.70
C LEU A 591 -62.87 14.69 28.13
N LYS A 592 -63.64 15.64 27.57
CA LYS A 592 -64.89 15.33 26.85
C LYS A 592 -64.67 14.38 25.69
N LEU A 593 -63.60 14.57 24.91
CA LEU A 593 -63.23 13.68 23.81
C LEU A 593 -62.84 12.28 24.33
N THR A 594 -62.11 12.21 25.45
CA THR A 594 -61.74 10.93 26.10
C THR A 594 -62.97 10.14 26.56
N PHE A 595 -64.04 10.82 26.96
CA PHE A 595 -65.30 10.21 27.39
C PHE A 595 -66.43 10.25 26.35
N ALA A 596 -66.13 10.54 25.07
CA ALA A 596 -67.13 10.78 24.04
C ALA A 596 -68.10 9.61 23.79
N GLN A 597 -67.69 8.39 24.15
CA GLN A 597 -68.53 7.19 24.06
C GLN A 597 -69.56 7.06 25.20
N ASN A 598 -69.44 7.86 26.27
CA ASN A 598 -70.35 7.85 27.41
C ASN A 598 -71.24 9.11 27.39
N ALA A 599 -72.47 8.96 26.91
CA ALA A 599 -73.42 10.07 26.74
C ALA A 599 -73.72 10.83 28.05
N ALA A 600 -73.76 10.11 29.18
CA ALA A 600 -73.97 10.72 30.50
C ALA A 600 -72.77 11.57 30.92
N ALA A 601 -71.54 11.09 30.69
CA ALA A 601 -70.32 11.86 30.95
C ALA A 601 -70.26 13.13 30.10
N SER A 602 -70.55 13.02 28.80
CA SER A 602 -70.50 14.16 27.86
C SER A 602 -71.43 15.31 28.26
N SER A 603 -72.63 15.00 28.78
CA SER A 603 -73.58 16.00 29.29
C SER A 603 -73.06 16.76 30.53
N ILE A 604 -72.31 16.09 31.41
CA ILE A 604 -71.72 16.70 32.61
C ILE A 604 -70.64 17.71 32.20
N PHE A 605 -69.80 17.36 31.22
CA PHE A 605 -68.77 18.26 30.69
C PHE A 605 -69.35 19.52 30.03
N ASP A 606 -70.47 19.41 29.30
CA ASP A 606 -71.13 20.57 28.68
C ASP A 606 -71.71 21.54 29.73
N THR A 607 -72.42 21.03 30.75
CA THR A 607 -72.98 21.88 31.81
C THR A 607 -71.93 22.63 32.63
N LEU A 608 -70.75 22.05 32.84
CA LEU A 608 -69.66 22.67 33.60
C LEU A 608 -68.86 23.68 32.76
N ARG A 609 -68.64 23.40 31.47
CA ARG A 609 -68.01 24.36 30.55
C ARG A 609 -68.84 25.63 30.46
N ASP A 610 -70.15 25.49 30.28
CA ASP A 610 -71.04 26.64 30.10
C ASP A 610 -71.00 27.54 31.36
N ARG A 611 -70.90 26.97 32.57
CA ARG A 611 -70.72 27.72 33.83
C ARG A 611 -69.39 28.49 33.91
N LEU A 612 -68.30 27.94 33.39
CA LEU A 612 -66.99 28.61 33.37
C LEU A 612 -66.95 29.77 32.39
N SER A 613 -67.60 29.64 31.22
CA SER A 613 -67.72 30.75 30.26
C SER A 613 -68.49 31.96 30.81
N PHE A 614 -69.41 31.76 31.75
CA PHE A 614 -70.15 32.86 32.40
C PHE A 614 -69.38 33.56 33.53
N GLN A 615 -68.33 32.95 34.12
CA GLN A 615 -67.57 33.55 35.23
C GLN A 615 -66.36 34.40 34.80
N GLY A 616 -65.98 34.38 33.52
CA GLY A 616 -64.84 35.16 32.98
C GLY A 616 -65.14 36.62 32.64
N VAL A 617 -66.36 37.09 32.90
CA VAL A 617 -66.81 38.47 32.66
C VAL A 617 -67.27 39.06 33.99
N SER A 618 -66.33 39.35 34.89
CA SER A 618 -66.54 40.13 36.12
C SER A 618 -65.22 40.68 36.63
#